data_AF-S2JLZ9-F1
#
_entry.id   AF-S2JLZ9-F1
#
_cell.length_a   1.000
_cell.length_b   1.000
_cell.length_c   1.000
_cell.angle_alpha   90.00
_cell.angle_beta   90.00
_cell.angle_gamma   90.00
#
_symmetry.space_group_name_H-M   'P 1'
#
loop_
_entity.id
_entity.type
_entity.pdbx_description
1 polymer ?
#
loop_
_entity_poly.entity_id
_entity_poly.type
_entity_poly.pdbx_seq_one_letter_code
_entity_poly.pdbx_strand_id
1 'polypeptide(L)'
;MKKELPDDFKKHLNKFSCQSATELRDVLIETQEWEISYDGSKLFDLYWIKHSVYTLLREYEGGSFEFDHNEQWYNMHIWDLIDCYFGDVKGLEIAR
;
A
#
# COMPACT_ATOMS: atom_id res chain seq x y z
N MET A 1 16.23 20.43 -7.06
CA MET A 1 15.87 19.39 -8.06
C MET A 1 14.70 18.61 -7.49
N LYS A 2 13.49 18.69 -8.09
CA LYS A 2 12.36 17.88 -7.60
C LYS A 2 12.71 16.41 -7.83
N LYS A 3 12.80 15.62 -6.77
CA LYS A 3 12.93 14.17 -6.90
C LYS A 3 11.58 13.67 -7.39
N GLU A 4 11.48 13.33 -8.66
CA GLU A 4 10.31 12.66 -9.19
C GLU A 4 10.33 11.19 -8.79
N LEU A 5 9.13 10.62 -8.57
CA LEU A 5 8.99 9.18 -8.40
C LEU A 5 9.55 8.45 -9.63
N PRO A 6 10.27 7.33 -9.47
CA PRO A 6 10.72 6.54 -10.62
C PRO A 6 9.52 6.05 -11.44
N ASP A 7 9.69 5.95 -12.76
CA ASP A 7 8.57 5.67 -13.67
C ASP A 7 7.95 4.28 -13.46
N ASP A 8 8.75 3.29 -13.04
CA ASP A 8 8.25 1.96 -12.70
C ASP A 8 7.29 1.99 -11.50
N PHE A 9 7.55 2.86 -10.52
CA PHE A 9 6.66 3.07 -9.38
C PHE A 9 5.37 3.77 -9.79
N LYS A 10 5.46 4.82 -10.62
CA LYS A 10 4.28 5.49 -11.18
C LYS A 10 3.42 4.49 -11.96
N LYS A 11 4.05 3.65 -12.78
CA LYS A 11 3.37 2.61 -13.56
C LYS A 11 2.70 1.58 -12.66
N HIS A 12 3.35 1.15 -11.57
CA HIS A 12 2.76 0.24 -10.59
C HIS A 12 1.55 0.85 -9.88
N LEU A 13 1.68 2.09 -9.39
CA LEU A 13 0.58 2.82 -8.73
C LEU A 13 -0.62 3.01 -9.67
N ASN A 14 -0.36 3.36 -10.94
CA ASN A 14 -1.42 3.57 -11.92
C ASN A 14 -2.25 2.31 -12.20
N LYS A 15 -1.76 1.10 -11.92
CA LYS A 15 -2.57 -0.12 -12.05
C LYS A 15 -3.77 -0.12 -11.11
N PHE A 16 -3.64 0.53 -9.95
CA PHE A 16 -4.69 0.62 -8.93
C PHE A 16 -5.63 1.82 -9.15
N SER A 17 -5.44 2.60 -10.22
CA SER A 17 -6.30 3.73 -10.58
C SER A 17 -7.59 3.26 -11.28
N CYS A 18 -8.36 2.43 -10.59
CA CYS A 18 -9.60 1.82 -11.09
C CYS A 18 -10.81 2.74 -10.88
N GLN A 19 -11.90 2.49 -11.61
CA GLN A 19 -13.15 3.25 -11.52
C GLN A 19 -14.12 2.70 -10.47
N SER A 20 -13.87 1.49 -9.94
CA SER A 20 -14.71 0.86 -8.92
C SER A 20 -13.92 -0.02 -7.96
N ALA A 21 -14.49 -0.27 -6.78
CA ALA A 21 -13.95 -1.18 -5.78
C ALA A 21 -13.82 -2.62 -6.32
N THR A 22 -14.80 -3.07 -7.11
CA THR A 22 -14.77 -4.39 -7.76
C THR A 22 -13.61 -4.53 -8.72
N GLU A 23 -13.43 -3.56 -9.62
CA GLU A 23 -12.29 -3.55 -10.56
C GLU A 23 -10.96 -3.51 -9.80
N LEU A 24 -10.87 -2.70 -8.73
CA LEU A 24 -9.68 -2.64 -7.90
C LEU A 24 -9.39 -3.99 -7.22
N ARG A 25 -10.42 -4.70 -6.75
CA ARG A 25 -10.27 -6.05 -6.20
C ARG A 25 -9.70 -7.02 -7.24
N ASP A 26 -10.24 -6.99 -8.46
CA ASP A 26 -9.79 -7.87 -9.53
C ASP A 26 -8.31 -7.63 -9.85
N VAL A 27 -7.88 -6.36 -9.95
CA VAL A 27 -6.46 -6.01 -10.15
C VAL A 27 -5.58 -6.47 -8.98
N LEU A 28 -6.09 -6.42 -7.74
CA LEU A 28 -5.30 -6.81 -6.56
C LEU A 28 -5.08 -8.32 -6.45
N ILE A 29 -6.00 -9.15 -6.93
CA ILE A 29 -5.86 -10.62 -6.89
C ILE A 29 -4.98 -11.16 -8.02
N GLU A 30 -4.71 -10.36 -9.05
CA GLU A 30 -3.77 -10.73 -10.10
C GLU A 30 -2.36 -10.88 -9.54
N THR A 31 -1.76 -12.06 -9.80
CA THR A 31 -0.36 -12.31 -9.50
C THR A 31 0.52 -11.56 -10.50
N GLN A 32 1.42 -10.73 -10.01
CA GLN A 32 2.35 -9.95 -10.83
C GLN A 32 3.69 -10.67 -10.97
N GLU A 33 4.39 -10.46 -12.08
CA GLU A 33 5.68 -11.13 -12.36
C GLU A 33 6.73 -10.92 -11.26
N TRP A 34 6.75 -9.74 -10.64
CA TRP A 34 7.64 -9.42 -9.53
C TRP A 34 7.32 -10.19 -8.24
N GLU A 35 6.08 -10.69 -8.09
CA GLU A 35 5.68 -11.52 -6.94
C GLU A 35 6.22 -12.95 -7.07
N ILE A 36 6.38 -13.44 -8.31
CA ILE A 36 6.89 -14.79 -8.60
C ILE A 36 8.38 -14.90 -8.28
N SER A 37 9.13 -13.81 -8.45
CA SER A 37 10.58 -13.74 -8.23
C SER A 37 10.95 -12.70 -7.17
N TYR A 38 10.16 -12.67 -6.10
CA TYR A 38 10.23 -11.62 -5.08
C TYR A 38 11.61 -11.56 -4.40
N ASP A 39 12.25 -10.39 -4.51
CA ASP A 39 13.47 -10.00 -3.83
C ASP A 39 13.14 -8.84 -2.87
N GLY A 40 13.01 -9.16 -1.59
CA GLY A 40 12.67 -8.20 -0.55
C GLY A 40 13.65 -7.03 -0.42
N SER A 41 14.89 -7.17 -0.88
CA SER A 41 15.87 -6.06 -0.83
C SER A 41 15.63 -4.98 -1.90
N LYS A 42 14.77 -5.24 -2.88
CA LYS A 42 14.52 -4.36 -4.04
C LYS A 42 13.03 -4.07 -4.28
N LEU A 43 12.16 -4.99 -3.89
CA LEU A 43 10.74 -4.98 -4.24
C LEU A 43 9.83 -4.78 -3.01
N PHE A 44 10.42 -4.50 -1.85
CA PHE A 44 9.69 -4.23 -0.60
C PHE A 44 8.64 -3.14 -0.79
N ASP A 45 9.01 -2.01 -1.38
CA ASP A 45 8.10 -0.89 -1.60
C ASP A 45 6.93 -1.25 -2.53
N LEU A 46 7.15 -2.05 -3.58
CA LEU A 46 6.09 -2.46 -4.51
C LEU A 46 5.08 -3.39 -3.85
N TYR A 47 5.58 -4.31 -3.02
CA TYR A 47 4.75 -5.17 -2.18
C TYR A 47 3.95 -4.33 -1.19
N TRP A 48 4.61 -3.38 -0.53
CA TRP A 48 3.97 -2.53 0.47
C TRP A 48 2.86 -1.66 -0.11
N ILE A 49 3.06 -1.12 -1.32
CA ILE A 49 2.02 -0.40 -2.06
C ILE A 49 0.81 -1.32 -2.31
N LYS A 50 1.02 -2.52 -2.86
CA LYS A 50 -0.08 -3.46 -3.14
C LYS A 50 -0.81 -3.85 -1.86
N HIS A 51 -0.08 -4.11 -0.78
CA HIS A 51 -0.62 -4.43 0.53
C HIS A 51 -1.48 -3.28 1.10
N SER A 52 -0.96 -2.04 1.03
CA SER A 52 -1.66 -0.86 1.53
C SER A 52 -2.98 -0.62 0.80
N VAL A 53 -2.97 -0.72 -0.53
CA VAL A 53 -4.19 -0.59 -1.35
C VAL A 53 -5.20 -1.69 -1.01
N TYR A 54 -4.74 -2.93 -0.81
CA TYR A 54 -5.61 -4.03 -0.41
C TYR A 54 -6.28 -3.81 0.95
N THR A 55 -5.52 -3.35 1.95
CA THR A 55 -6.04 -3.05 3.29
C THR A 55 -7.06 -1.92 3.25
N LEU A 56 -6.77 -0.81 2.55
CA LEU A 56 -7.71 0.30 2.40
C LEU A 56 -9.00 -0.11 1.68
N LEU A 57 -8.90 -0.93 0.63
CA LEU A 57 -10.07 -1.44 -0.08
C LEU A 57 -10.95 -2.29 0.85
N ARG A 58 -10.34 -3.14 1.69
CA ARG A 58 -11.08 -3.93 2.68
C ARG A 58 -11.82 -3.04 3.69
N GLU A 59 -11.16 -2.00 4.21
CA GLU A 59 -11.81 -1.05 5.13
C GLU A 59 -12.97 -0.32 4.45
N TYR A 60 -12.78 0.08 3.18
CA TYR A 60 -13.84 0.72 2.40
C TYR A 60 -15.05 -0.20 2.19
N GLU A 61 -14.84 -1.43 1.73
CA GLU A 61 -15.93 -2.39 1.50
C GLU A 61 -16.59 -2.86 2.81
N GLY A 62 -15.85 -2.83 3.92
CA GLY A 62 -16.36 -3.11 5.25
C GLY A 62 -17.23 -1.99 5.84
N GLY A 63 -17.33 -0.85 5.15
CA GLY A 63 -18.05 0.33 5.64
C GLY A 63 -17.33 1.04 6.79
N SER A 64 -16.05 0.73 7.05
CA SER A 64 -15.31 1.33 8.16
C SER A 64 -15.25 2.85 8.05
N PHE A 65 -15.25 3.43 6.84
CA PHE A 65 -15.19 4.88 6.66
C PHE A 65 -16.55 5.59 6.84
N GLU A 66 -17.63 4.88 7.13
CA GLU A 66 -18.97 5.46 7.31
C GLU A 66 -19.19 6.02 8.73
N PHE A 67 -18.28 5.75 9.66
CA PHE A 67 -18.38 6.18 11.05
C PHE A 67 -17.03 6.61 11.61
N ASP A 68 -17.09 7.47 12.63
CA ASP A 68 -15.91 7.95 13.33
C ASP A 68 -15.27 6.83 14.15
N HIS A 69 -13.94 6.79 14.13
CA HIS A 69 -13.17 5.87 14.95
C HIS A 69 -12.35 6.58 16.02
N ASN A 70 -11.90 5.83 17.01
CA ASN A 70 -10.92 6.33 17.96
C ASN A 70 -9.53 6.40 17.32
N GLU A 71 -8.63 7.16 17.94
CA GLU A 71 -7.24 7.35 17.48
C GLU A 71 -6.50 6.01 17.29
N GLN A 72 -6.72 5.06 18.20
CA GLN A 72 -6.06 3.76 18.15
C GLN A 72 -6.41 2.97 16.88
N TRP A 73 -7.66 3.07 16.41
CA TRP A 73 -8.06 2.46 15.14
C TRP A 73 -7.32 3.09 13.96
N TYR A 74 -7.23 4.43 13.89
CA TYR A 74 -6.48 5.09 12.82
C TYR A 74 -5.00 4.73 12.85
N ASN A 75 -4.41 4.59 14.04
CA ASN A 75 -3.03 4.15 14.20
C ASN A 75 -2.82 2.75 13.59
N MET A 76 -3.68 1.78 13.92
CA MET A 76 -3.53 0.40 13.43
C MET A 76 -3.91 0.21 11.95
N HIS A 77 -4.91 0.95 11.45
CA HIS A 77 -5.48 0.69 10.13
C HIS A 77 -4.95 1.62 9.03
N ILE A 78 -4.51 2.83 9.39
CA ILE A 78 -4.05 3.85 8.44
C ILE A 78 -2.58 4.19 8.67
N TRP A 79 -2.16 4.35 9.93
CA TRP A 79 -0.80 4.79 10.26
C TRP A 79 0.25 3.70 10.02
N ASP A 80 -0.09 2.44 10.30
CA ASP A 80 0.73 1.28 9.93
C ASP A 80 1.11 1.26 8.44
N LEU A 81 0.23 1.75 7.55
CA LEU A 81 0.47 1.88 6.11
C LEU A 81 1.59 2.88 5.79
N ILE A 82 1.66 3.97 6.55
CA ILE A 82 2.64 5.03 6.34
C ILE A 82 3.98 4.65 6.98
N ASP A 83 3.95 4.07 8.18
CA ASP A 83 5.15 3.72 8.93
C ASP A 83 5.96 2.62 8.24
N CYS A 84 5.30 1.59 7.72
CA CYS A 84 6.01 0.49 7.05
C CYS A 84 6.64 0.89 5.71
N TYR A 85 6.20 1.98 5.06
CA TYR A 85 6.89 2.52 3.88
C TYR A 85 8.32 2.99 4.19
N PHE A 86 8.60 3.34 5.45
CA PHE A 86 9.92 3.78 5.90
C PHE A 86 10.75 2.68 6.57
N GLY A 87 10.26 1.44 6.64
CA GLY A 87 10.93 0.33 7.34
C GLY A 87 12.32 -0.01 6.81
N ASP A 88 12.58 0.21 5.51
CA ASP A 88 13.87 -0.07 4.86
C ASP A 88 14.81 1.14 4.79
N VAL A 89 14.40 2.30 5.34
CA VAL A 89 15.25 3.49 5.40
C VAL A 89 16.31 3.29 6.49
N LYS A 90 17.53 2.95 6.06
CA LYS A 90 18.69 2.76 6.96
C LYS A 90 18.85 3.95 7.91
N GLY A 91 18.82 3.66 9.21
CA GLY A 91 19.03 4.64 10.28
C GLY A 91 17.75 5.24 10.87
N LEU A 92 16.57 4.81 10.42
CA LEU A 92 15.30 5.13 11.04
C LEU A 92 14.88 3.97 11.95
N GLU A 93 14.88 4.18 13.27
CA GLU A 93 14.22 3.26 14.20
C GLU A 93 12.77 3.72 14.38
N ILE A 94 11.83 2.85 14.02
CA ILE A 94 10.39 3.11 14.15
C ILE A 94 9.94 2.48 15.47
N ALA A 95 9.44 3.31 16.39
CA ALA A 95 8.78 2.84 17.60
C ALA A 95 7.35 2.40 17.24
N ARG A 96 7.06 1.11 17.41
CA ARG A 96 5.74 0.49 17.24
C ARG A 96 5.09 0.27 18.59
#